data_AF-A0A7Z9N0T8-F1
#
_entry.id   AF-A0A7Z9N0T8-F1
#
_cell.length_a   1.000
_cell.length_b   1.000
_cell.length_c   1.000
_cell.angle_alpha   90.00
_cell.angle_beta   90.00
_cell.angle_gamma   90.00
#
_symmetry.space_group_name_H-M   'P 1'
#
loop_
_entity.id
_entity.type
_entity.pdbx_description
1 polymer ?
#
loop_
_entity_poly.entity_id
_entity_poly.type
_entity_poly.pdbx_seq_one_letter_code
_entity_poly.pdbx_strand_id
1 'polypeptide(L)'
;MADTLSSRMLVNTLGIPGILIMIWLGGLWFTIFTSVVMLLAIREFYQINSTQDSAPMLWLGWIATLGIVMMYDNSVALVDNYLIISIIGFVLVGMAIELFRDKPNPTRNIAITL
;
A
#
# COMPACT_ATOMS: atom_id res chain seq x y z
N MET A 1 23.42 -25.85 -0.06
CA MET A 1 22.37 -25.30 0.83
C MET A 1 22.91 -23.98 1.36
N ALA A 2 22.35 -22.84 0.94
CA ALA A 2 22.78 -21.56 1.47
C ALA A 2 22.38 -21.49 2.94
N ASP A 3 23.38 -21.41 3.82
CA ASP A 3 23.17 -21.36 5.26
C ASP A 3 22.33 -20.13 5.60
N THR A 4 21.36 -20.26 6.52
CA THR A 4 20.39 -19.18 6.83
C THR A 4 21.07 -17.86 7.27
N LEU A 5 22.29 -17.97 7.79
CA LEU A 5 23.19 -16.84 8.09
C LEU A 5 23.67 -16.09 6.85
N SER A 6 24.00 -16.79 5.76
CA SER A 6 24.46 -16.17 4.51
C SER A 6 23.34 -15.40 3.82
N SER A 7 22.08 -15.87 3.92
CA SER A 7 20.92 -15.17 3.36
C SER A 7 20.64 -13.86 4.10
N ARG A 8 20.68 -13.88 5.44
CA ARG A 8 20.50 -12.67 6.27
C ARG A 8 21.61 -11.64 6.08
N MET A 9 22.86 -12.11 5.98
CA MET A 9 24.00 -11.23 5.72
C MET A 9 23.91 -10.56 4.35
N LEU A 10 23.50 -11.30 3.31
CA LEU A 10 23.35 -10.76 1.96
C LEU A 10 22.28 -9.66 1.91
N VAL A 11 21.11 -9.92 2.51
CA VAL A 11 20.03 -8.93 2.60
C VAL A 11 20.49 -7.69 3.39
N ASN A 12 21.25 -7.85 4.46
CA ASN A 12 21.72 -6.71 5.26
C ASN A 12 22.78 -5.88 4.50
N THR A 13 23.70 -6.54 3.80
CA THR A 13 24.79 -5.92 3.05
C THR A 13 24.32 -5.24 1.76
N LEU A 14 23.26 -5.75 1.11
CA LEU A 14 22.72 -5.14 -0.12
C LEU A 14 21.50 -4.27 0.15
N GLY A 15 20.63 -4.67 1.08
CA GLY A 15 19.37 -3.99 1.36
C GLY A 15 19.57 -2.61 1.97
N ILE A 16 20.36 -2.51 3.06
CA ILE A 16 20.57 -1.22 3.72
C ILE A 16 21.26 -0.22 2.78
N PRO A 17 22.40 -0.54 2.14
CA PRO A 17 23.01 0.38 1.18
C PRO A 17 22.14 0.64 -0.03
N GLY A 18 21.39 -0.37 -0.50
CA GLY A 18 20.46 -0.23 -1.61
C GLY A 18 19.37 0.81 -1.33
N ILE A 19 18.74 0.76 -0.15
CA ILE A 19 17.75 1.75 0.27
C ILE A 19 18.37 3.14 0.36
N LEU A 20 19.57 3.26 0.95
CA LEU A 20 20.28 4.55 1.04
C LEU A 20 20.59 5.13 -0.35
N ILE A 21 21.00 4.31 -1.30
CA ILE A 21 21.24 4.72 -2.69
C ILE A 21 19.94 5.21 -3.34
N MET A 22 18.82 4.50 -3.13
CA MET A 22 17.53 4.92 -3.69
C MET A 22 17.05 6.25 -3.11
N ILE A 23 17.26 6.48 -1.80
CA ILE A 23 16.97 7.76 -1.16
C ILE A 23 17.87 8.87 -1.72
N TRP A 24 19.16 8.57 -1.92
CA TRP A 24 20.13 9.53 -2.44
C TRP A 24 19.84 9.91 -3.90
N LEU A 25 19.43 8.95 -4.73
CA LEU A 25 18.99 9.21 -6.11
C LEU A 25 17.69 10.02 -6.16
N GLY A 26 16.76 9.76 -5.23
CA GLY A 26 15.48 10.45 -5.15
C GLY A 26 14.63 10.33 -6.42
N GLY A 27 13.61 11.20 -6.52
CA GLY A 27 12.76 11.32 -7.70
C GLY A 27 12.18 9.99 -8.17
N LEU A 28 12.17 9.76 -9.49
CA LEU A 28 11.57 8.56 -10.10
C LEU A 28 12.12 7.23 -9.54
N TRP A 29 13.42 7.13 -9.26
CA TRP A 29 14.02 5.90 -8.74
C TRP A 29 13.48 5.56 -7.35
N PHE A 30 13.37 6.58 -6.50
CA PHE A 30 12.78 6.42 -5.18
C PHE A 30 11.27 6.14 -5.28
N THR A 31 10.54 6.83 -6.16
CA THR A 31 9.10 6.61 -6.40
C THR A 31 8.81 5.18 -6.82
N ILE A 32 9.57 4.63 -7.78
CA ILE A 32 9.39 3.24 -8.23
C ILE A 32 9.72 2.27 -7.10
N PHE A 33 10.85 2.45 -6.42
CA PHE A 33 11.26 1.57 -5.33
C PHE A 33 10.20 1.53 -4.22
N THR A 34 9.78 2.70 -3.73
CA THR A 34 8.77 2.82 -2.68
C THR A 34 7.41 2.29 -3.12
N SER A 35 7.02 2.49 -4.38
CA SER A 35 5.76 1.93 -4.91
C SER A 35 5.71 0.40 -4.81
N VAL A 36 6.81 -0.28 -5.15
CA VAL A 36 6.92 -1.74 -5.06
C VAL A 36 6.83 -2.18 -3.60
N VAL A 37 7.57 -1.50 -2.70
CA VAL A 37 7.55 -1.81 -1.26
C VAL A 37 6.15 -1.63 -0.68
N MET A 38 5.45 -0.54 -1.01
CA MET A 38 4.09 -0.29 -0.51
C MET A 38 3.08 -1.30 -1.05
N LEU A 39 3.18 -1.68 -2.34
CA LEU A 39 2.31 -2.71 -2.92
C LEU A 39 2.52 -4.10 -2.31
N LEU A 40 3.77 -4.44 -1.97
CA LEU A 40 4.07 -5.66 -1.21
C LEU A 40 3.51 -5.58 0.21
N ALA A 41 3.74 -4.46 0.91
CA ALA A 41 3.28 -4.25 2.27
C ALA A 41 1.75 -4.33 2.39
N ILE A 42 1.01 -3.68 1.49
CA ILE A 42 -0.46 -3.73 1.52
C ILE A 42 -0.98 -5.14 1.20
N ARG A 43 -0.33 -5.87 0.29
CA ARG A 43 -0.68 -7.27 -0.02
C ARG A 43 -0.45 -8.16 1.21
N GLU A 44 0.69 -8.04 1.88
CA GLU A 44 1.00 -8.81 3.08
C GLU A 44 0.05 -8.47 4.22
N PHE A 45 -0.28 -7.18 4.40
CA PHE A 45 -1.27 -6.72 5.36
C PHE A 45 -2.62 -7.39 5.14
N TYR A 46 -3.10 -7.42 3.90
CA TYR A 46 -4.34 -8.10 3.56
C TYR A 46 -4.27 -9.61 3.79
N GLN A 47 -3.15 -10.25 3.47
CA GLN A 47 -2.96 -11.69 3.66
C GLN A 47 -2.98 -12.08 5.14
N ILE A 48 -2.41 -11.25 6.02
CA ILE A 48 -2.43 -11.49 7.47
C ILE A 48 -3.85 -11.34 8.04
N ASN A 49 -4.62 -10.38 7.50
CA ASN A 49 -5.96 -10.07 8.00
C ASN A 49 -7.08 -10.86 7.31
N SER A 50 -6.81 -11.52 6.17
CA SER A 50 -7.77 -12.39 5.50
C SER A 50 -7.97 -13.68 6.28
N THR A 51 -9.02 -13.71 7.10
CA THR A 51 -9.54 -14.92 7.75
C THR A 51 -10.69 -15.54 6.95
N GLN A 52 -11.14 -16.75 7.32
CA GLN A 52 -12.17 -17.51 6.57
C GLN A 52 -13.46 -16.73 6.27
N ASP A 53 -13.83 -15.75 7.11
CA ASP A 53 -15.07 -14.96 6.95
C ASP A 53 -14.84 -13.50 6.56
N SER A 54 -13.66 -13.15 6.02
CA SER A 54 -13.33 -11.79 5.60
C SER A 54 -12.71 -11.78 4.20
N ALA A 55 -13.29 -11.00 3.30
CA ALA A 55 -12.85 -10.86 1.91
C ALA A 55 -12.52 -9.39 1.59
N PRO A 56 -11.39 -8.84 2.10
CA PRO A 56 -11.00 -7.46 1.88
C PRO A 56 -10.82 -7.12 0.40
N MET A 57 -11.00 -5.84 0.05
CA MET A 57 -11.01 -5.38 -1.34
C MET A 57 -9.62 -4.95 -1.81
N LEU A 58 -8.80 -5.92 -2.21
CA LEU A 58 -7.37 -5.72 -2.55
C LEU A 58 -7.12 -4.56 -3.54
N TRP A 59 -7.96 -4.43 -4.57
CA TRP A 59 -7.78 -3.41 -5.60
C TRP A 59 -8.00 -1.98 -5.08
N LEU A 60 -8.88 -1.78 -4.09
CA LEU A 60 -9.03 -0.47 -3.44
C LEU A 60 -7.75 -0.08 -2.71
N GLY A 61 -7.13 -1.01 -1.97
CA GLY A 61 -5.84 -0.78 -1.33
C GLY A 61 -4.73 -0.43 -2.32
N TRP A 62 -4.72 -1.03 -3.52
CA TRP A 62 -3.76 -0.67 -4.57
C TRP A 62 -3.99 0.73 -5.14
N ILE A 63 -5.25 1.14 -5.36
CA ILE A 63 -5.58 2.50 -5.81
C ILE A 63 -5.13 3.52 -4.77
N ALA A 64 -5.42 3.28 -3.49
CA ALA A 64 -4.98 4.16 -2.40
C ALA A 64 -3.45 4.26 -2.34
N THR A 65 -2.76 3.12 -2.45
CA THR A 65 -1.29 3.06 -2.45
C THR A 65 -0.70 3.86 -3.62
N LEU A 66 -1.19 3.66 -4.84
CA LEU A 66 -0.73 4.40 -6.02
C LEU A 66 -1.05 5.89 -5.90
N GLY A 67 -2.22 6.24 -5.35
CA GLY A 67 -2.58 7.63 -5.06
C GLY A 67 -1.55 8.30 -4.16
N ILE A 68 -1.16 7.66 -3.05
CA ILE A 68 -0.16 8.19 -2.11
C ILE A 68 1.21 8.32 -2.79
N VAL A 69 1.64 7.32 -3.55
CA VAL A 69 2.93 7.36 -4.27
C VAL A 69 2.97 8.52 -5.27
N MET A 70 1.87 8.77 -5.99
CA MET A 70 1.79 9.87 -6.96
C MET A 70 1.93 11.26 -6.32
N MET A 71 1.64 11.39 -5.02
CA MET A 71 1.80 12.65 -4.29
C MET A 71 3.28 13.02 -4.04
N TYR A 72 4.19 12.04 -4.11
CA TYR A 72 5.62 12.31 -3.89
C TYR A 72 6.19 13.28 -4.94
N ASP A 73 5.87 13.07 -6.22
CA ASP A 73 6.33 13.92 -7.32
C ASP A 73 5.34 15.07 -7.64
N ASN A 74 4.08 14.96 -7.23
CA ASN A 74 3.04 15.95 -7.51
C ASN A 74 2.63 16.73 -6.26
N SER A 75 3.33 17.82 -5.98
CA SER A 75 3.02 18.73 -4.86
C SER A 75 1.66 19.43 -5.00
N VAL A 76 1.09 19.50 -6.21
CA VAL A 76 -0.24 20.09 -6.46
C VAL A 76 -1.36 19.30 -5.77
N ALA A 77 -1.19 17.99 -5.55
CA ALA A 77 -2.16 17.15 -4.84
C ALA A 77 -2.20 17.42 -3.32
N LEU A 78 -1.21 18.12 -2.77
CA LEU A 78 -1.12 18.53 -1.37
C LEU A 78 -1.69 19.93 -1.11
N VAL A 79 -2.08 20.66 -2.15
CA VAL A 79 -2.64 22.01 -2.07
C VAL A 79 -4.17 21.90 -2.01
N ASP A 80 -4.75 22.30 -0.87
CA ASP A 80 -6.19 22.50 -0.60
C ASP A 80 -7.12 21.31 -0.26
N ASN A 81 -8.34 21.68 0.17
CA ASN A 81 -9.53 20.88 0.47
C ASN A 81 -9.79 19.69 -0.48
N TYR A 82 -9.24 19.70 -1.70
CA TYR A 82 -9.41 18.63 -2.69
C TYR A 82 -8.86 17.28 -2.22
N LEU A 83 -7.76 17.26 -1.45
CA LEU A 83 -7.23 16.04 -0.86
C LEU A 83 -8.21 15.46 0.16
N ILE A 84 -8.74 16.30 1.06
CA ILE A 84 -9.71 15.88 2.06
C ILE A 84 -10.99 15.37 1.38
N ILE A 85 -11.48 16.06 0.35
CA ILE A 85 -12.64 15.65 -0.44
C ILE A 85 -12.38 14.32 -1.14
N SER A 86 -11.18 14.09 -1.69
CA SER A 86 -10.84 12.84 -2.38
C SER A 86 -10.75 11.66 -1.42
N ILE A 87 -10.20 11.85 -0.21
CA ILE A 87 -10.20 10.83 0.85
C ILE A 87 -11.63 10.48 1.26
N ILE A 88 -12.46 11.49 1.55
CA ILE A 88 -13.86 11.25 1.94
C ILE A 88 -14.61 10.54 0.82
N GLY A 89 -14.44 10.98 -0.43
CA GLY A 89 -15.04 10.36 -1.60
C GLY A 89 -14.59 8.90 -1.77
N PHE A 90 -13.29 8.62 -1.61
CA PHE A 90 -12.74 7.28 -1.70
C PHE A 90 -13.32 6.35 -0.63
N VAL A 91 -13.44 6.83 0.61
CA VAL A 91 -14.07 6.08 1.71
C VAL A 91 -15.54 5.79 1.41
N LEU A 92 -16.32 6.80 0.99
CA LEU A 92 -17.73 6.63 0.68
C LEU A 92 -17.96 5.65 -0.48
N VAL A 93 -17.14 5.73 -1.54
CA VAL A 93 -17.19 4.79 -2.66
C VAL A 93 -16.84 3.39 -2.20
N GLY A 94 -15.79 3.22 -1.38
CA GLY A 94 -15.41 1.92 -0.82
C GLY A 94 -16.54 1.29 0.02
N MET A 95 -17.19 2.09 0.87
CA MET A 95 -18.34 1.64 1.66
C MET A 95 -19.55 1.30 0.79
N ALA A 96 -19.87 2.12 -0.22
CA ALA A 96 -20.96 1.86 -1.13
C ALA A 96 -20.74 0.57 -1.93
N ILE A 97 -19.52 0.34 -2.42
CA ILE A 97 -19.17 -0.89 -3.13
C ILE A 97 -19.31 -2.10 -2.20
N GLU A 98 -18.82 -2.04 -0.95
CA GLU A 98 -18.96 -3.15 0.00
C GLU A 98 -20.43 -3.42 0.35
N LEU A 99 -21.28 -2.39 0.43
CA LEU A 99 -22.71 -2.55 0.69
C LEU A 99 -23.41 -3.42 -0.38
N PHE A 100 -22.97 -3.34 -1.63
CA PHE A 100 -23.48 -4.16 -2.73
C PHE A 100 -22.72 -5.48 -2.91
N ARG A 101 -21.62 -5.70 -2.19
CA ARG A 101 -20.93 -6.99 -2.18
C ARG A 101 -21.66 -7.91 -1.22
N ASP A 102 -22.28 -8.95 -1.78
CA ASP A 102 -22.88 -10.04 -1.02
C ASP A 102 -21.77 -10.94 -0.41
N LYS A 103 -21.01 -10.37 0.53
CA LYS A 103 -19.88 -11.00 1.21
C LYS A 103 -20.12 -11.03 2.71
N PRO A 104 -19.64 -12.08 3.40
CA PRO A 104 -19.76 -12.16 4.85
C PRO A 104 -18.97 -11.03 5.51
N ASN A 105 -19.51 -10.53 6.63
CA ASN A 105 -18.90 -9.51 7.49
C ASN A 105 -18.46 -8.22 6.78
N PRO A 106 -19.38 -7.46 6.16
CA PRO A 106 -19.05 -6.25 5.39
C PRO A 106 -18.32 -5.18 6.23
N THR A 107 -18.70 -5.01 7.51
CA THR A 107 -18.02 -4.07 8.41
C THR A 107 -16.55 -4.43 8.64
N ARG A 108 -16.24 -5.72 8.75
CA ARG A 108 -14.87 -6.20 8.92
C ARG A 108 -14.07 -6.07 7.62
N ASN A 109 -14.70 -6.30 6.47
CA ASN A 109 -14.06 -6.11 5.17
C ASN A 109 -13.70 -4.64 4.94
N ILE A 110 -14.58 -3.71 5.31
CA ILE A 110 -14.30 -2.26 5.26
C ILE A 110 -13.14 -1.92 6.19
N ALA A 111 -13.18 -2.35 7.46
CA ALA A 111 -12.13 -2.03 8.44
C ALA A 111 -10.74 -2.57 8.09
N ILE A 112 -10.66 -3.61 7.26
CA ILE A 112 -9.39 -4.12 6.74
C ILE A 112 -8.96 -3.36 5.47
N THR A 113 -9.91 -2.79 4.70
CA THR A 113 -9.64 -2.19 3.38
C THR A 113 -9.34 -0.69 3.44
N LEU A 114 -10.02 0.04 4.33
CA LEU A 114 -9.95 1.50 4.49
C LEU A 114 -9.32 1.86 5.83
#